data_AF-A0A2S6RKT3-F1
#
_entry.id   AF-A0A2S6RKT3-F1
#
_cell.length_a   1.000
_cell.length_b   1.000
_cell.length_c   1.000
_cell.angle_alpha   90.00
_cell.angle_beta   90.00
_cell.angle_gamma   90.00
#
_symmetry.space_group_name_H-M   'P 1'
#
loop_
_entity.id
_entity.type
_entity.pdbx_description
1 polymer ?
#
loop_
_entity_poly.entity_id
_entity_poly.type
_entity_poly.pdbx_seq_one_letter_code
_entity_poly.pdbx_strand_id
1 'polypeptide(L)' 'QVCENIKQEEIVIYTITFDLDDEDTQELFRQCASDPDKYFNSPDGDTLRSSFQAIGAELRNLRIAQ' A
#
# COMPACT_ATOMS: atom_id res chain seq x y z
N GLN A 1 1.60 -0.31 -16.49
CA GLN A 1 1.90 1.04 -17.03
C GLN A 1 1.54 2.16 -16.05
N VAL A 2 0.30 2.23 -15.54
CA VAL A 2 -0.12 3.36 -14.66
C VAL A 2 0.73 3.47 -13.41
N CYS A 3 0.96 2.38 -12.67
CA CYS A 3 1.80 2.41 -11.47
C CYS A 3 3.23 2.87 -11.76
N GLU A 4 3.81 2.41 -12.87
CA GLU A 4 5.15 2.80 -13.28
C GLU A 4 5.24 4.29 -13.61
N ASN A 5 4.24 4.85 -14.29
CA ASN A 5 4.20 6.30 -14.56
C ASN A 5 4.09 7.11 -13.26
N ILE A 6 3.25 6.68 -12.30
CA ILE A 6 3.11 7.35 -11.00
C ILE A 6 4.42 7.28 -10.20
N LYS A 7 5.10 6.13 -10.20
CA LYS A 7 6.41 5.98 -9.54
C LYS A 7 7.48 6.89 -10.15
N GLN A 8 7.46 7.10 -11.46
CA GLN A 8 8.39 8.01 -12.15
C GLN A 8 8.19 9.48 -11.76
N GLU A 9 6.99 9.84 -11.31
CA GLU A 9 6.70 11.16 -10.74
C GLU A 9 7.07 11.26 -9.25
N GLU A 10 7.80 10.28 -8.71
CA GLU A 10 8.24 10.21 -7.31
C GLU A 10 7.07 10.22 -6.29
N ILE A 11 5.88 9.81 -6.74
CA ILE A 11 4.69 9.68 -5.90
C ILE A 11 4.74 8.35 -5.14
N VAL A 12 4.50 8.40 -3.83
CA VAL A 12 4.42 7.20 -2.98
C VAL A 12 3.06 6.53 -3.13
N ILE A 13 3.08 5.28 -3.56
CA ILE A 13 1.90 4.43 -3.78
C ILE A 13 1.81 3.40 -2.67
N TYR A 14 0.73 3.47 -1.91
CA TYR A 14 0.30 2.43 -0.98
C TYR A 14 -0.81 1.61 -1.64
N THR A 15 -0.74 0.29 -1.52
CA THR A 15 -1.76 -0.61 -2.07
C THR A 15 -2.31 -1.52 -0.97
N ILE A 16 -3.63 -1.73 -0.98
CA ILE A 16 -4.31 -2.63 -0.05
C ILE A 16 -5.21 -3.56 -0.86
N THR A 17 -5.02 -4.86 -0.73
CA THR A 17 -6.02 -5.85 -1.18
C THR A 17 -6.98 -6.15 -0.03
N PHE A 18 -8.28 -6.29 -0.33
CA PHE A 18 -9.31 -6.53 0.67
C PHE A 18 -10.15 -7.74 0.29
N ASP A 19 -10.23 -8.72 1.18
CA ASP A 19 -11.00 -9.97 1.01
C ASP A 19 -10.79 -10.59 -0.38
N LEU A 20 -9.52 -10.84 -0.71
CA LEU A 20 -9.08 -11.25 -2.04
C LEU A 20 -8.10 -12.42 -1.94
N ASP A 21 -8.46 -13.56 -2.51
CA ASP A 21 -7.63 -14.78 -2.55
C ASP A 21 -6.86 -14.96 -3.88
N ASP A 22 -7.14 -14.13 -4.89
CA ASP A 22 -6.48 -14.22 -6.19
C ASP A 22 -5.00 -13.78 -6.11
N GLU A 23 -4.08 -14.75 -6.17
CA GLU A 23 -2.65 -14.54 -6.01
C GLU A 23 -2.06 -13.62 -7.09
N ASP A 24 -2.52 -13.74 -8.35
CA ASP A 24 -2.05 -12.90 -9.45
C ASP A 24 -2.42 -11.43 -9.24
N THR A 25 -3.63 -11.16 -8.74
CA THR A 25 -4.07 -9.80 -8.40
C THR A 25 -3.36 -9.28 -7.14
N GLN A 26 -3.11 -10.12 -6.13
CA GLN A 26 -2.28 -9.72 -4.99
C GLN A 26 -0.87 -9.32 -5.43
N GLU A 27 -0.26 -10.09 -6.33
CA GLU A 27 1.06 -9.79 -6.86
C GLU A 27 1.06 -8.53 -7.72
N LEU A 28 0.02 -8.29 -8.52
CA LEU A 28 -0.16 -7.03 -9.25
C LEU A 28 -0.18 -5.83 -8.30
N PHE A 29 -0.90 -5.92 -7.18
CA PHE A 29 -0.98 -4.85 -6.19
C PHE A 29 0.34 -4.66 -5.45
N ARG A 30 1.04 -5.76 -5.13
CA ARG A 30 2.38 -5.73 -4.54
C ARG A 30 3.38 -5.03 -5.46
N GLN A 31 3.37 -5.37 -6.75
CA GLN A 31 4.23 -4.73 -7.74
C GLN A 31 3.85 -3.28 -8.00
N CYS A 32 2.59 -2.90 -7.83
CA CYS A 32 2.14 -1.52 -8.02
C CYS A 32 2.58 -0.59 -6.87
N ALA A 33 2.77 -1.10 -5.65
CA ALA A 33 3.27 -0.33 -4.53
C ALA A 33 4.66 0.27 -4.81
N SER A 34 4.98 1.41 -4.20
CA SER A 34 6.30 2.04 -4.38
C SER A 34 7.44 1.24 -3.75
N ASP A 35 7.14 0.44 -2.73
CA ASP A 35 8.06 -0.47 -2.05
C ASP A 35 7.28 -1.69 -1.54
N PRO A 36 7.88 -2.89 -1.40
CA PRO A 36 7.22 -4.05 -0.80
C PRO A 36 6.56 -3.79 0.56
N ASP A 37 7.11 -2.88 1.37
CA ASP A 37 6.56 -2.50 2.68
C ASP A 37 5.33 -1.58 2.57
N LYS A 38 4.94 -1.18 1.36
CA LYS A 38 3.79 -0.30 1.08
C LYS A 38 2.59 -1.07 0.51
N TYR A 39 2.71 -2.39 0.44
CA TYR A 39 1.62 -3.31 0.13
C TYR A 39 1.06 -3.96 1.40
N PHE A 40 -0.26 -4.02 1.50
CA PHE A 40 -0.98 -4.63 2.62
C PHE A 40 -2.04 -5.61 2.11
N ASN A 41 -2.02 -6.84 2.62
CA ASN A 41 -3.12 -7.78 2.40
C ASN A 41 -4.09 -7.76 3.59
N SER A 42 -5.37 -7.48 3.35
CA SER A 42 -6.40 -7.35 4.39
C SER A 42 -7.52 -8.38 4.16
N PRO A 43 -7.45 -9.58 4.77
CA PRO A 43 -8.48 -10.62 4.60
C PRO A 43 -9.81 -10.28 5.28
N ASP A 44 -9.82 -9.31 6.20
CA ASP A 44 -11.01 -8.94 6.96
C ASP A 44 -11.02 -7.44 7.33
N GLY A 45 -12.13 -7.00 7.93
CA GLY A 45 -12.33 -5.61 8.31
C GLY A 45 -11.42 -5.12 9.44
N ASP A 46 -10.96 -5.99 10.34
CA ASP A 46 -10.03 -5.61 11.41
C ASP A 46 -8.62 -5.39 10.86
N THR A 47 -8.19 -6.26 9.95
CA THR A 47 -6.91 -6.14 9.26
C THR A 47 -6.91 -4.92 8.34
N LEU A 48 -8.02 -4.64 7.64
CA LEU A 48 -8.16 -3.43 6.82
C LEU A 48 -8.01 -2.15 7.67
N ARG A 49 -8.66 -2.09 8.84
CA ARG A 49 -8.50 -0.98 9.79
C ARG A 49 -7.05 -0.82 10.23
N SER A 50 -6.38 -1.92 10.53
CA SER A 50 -4.98 -1.94 10.98
C SER A 50 -4.04 -1.43 9.87
N SER A 51 -4.25 -1.84 8.61
CA SER A 51 -3.50 -1.35 7.45
C SER A 51 -3.60 0.17 7.30
N PHE A 52 -4.82 0.74 7.36
CA PHE A 52 -4.99 2.19 7.29
C PHE A 52 -4.36 2.93 8.48
N GLN A 53 -4.39 2.35 9.68
CA GLN A 53 -3.72 2.93 10.85
C GLN A 53 -2.20 2.96 10.69
N ALA A 54 -1.60 1.89 10.16
CA ALA A 54 -0.16 1.81 9.87
C ALA A 54 0.26 2.91 8.89
N ILE A 55 -0.47 3.04 7.77
CA ILE A 55 -0.23 4.10 6.76
C ILE A 55 -0.34 5.49 7.42
N GLY A 56 -1.38 5.72 8.22
CA GLY A 56 -1.54 6.99 8.94
C GLY A 56 -0.40 7.29 9.92
N ALA A 57 0.14 6.27 10.59
CA ALA A 57 1.29 6.43 11.50
C ALA A 57 2.58 6.79 10.74
N GLU A 58 2.85 6.16 9.60
CA GLU A 58 4.01 6.48 8.76
C GLU A 58 3.95 7.92 8.25
N LEU A 59 2.79 8.36 7.76
CA LEU A 59 2.59 9.74 7.30
C LEU A 59 2.79 10.77 8.42
N ARG A 60 2.43 10.43 9.67
CA ARG A 60 2.72 11.29 10.83
C ARG A 60 4.20 11.37 11.14
N ASN A 61 4.95 10.28 11.00
CA ASN A 61 6.41 10.28 11.22
C ASN A 61 7.11 11.18 10.19
N LEU A 62 6.69 11.14 8.92
CA LEU A 62 7.19 12.04 7.88
C LEU A 62 7.01 13.52 8.26
N ARG A 63 5.88 13.87 8.86
CA ARG A 63 5.60 15.23 9.33
C ARG A 63 6.50 15.69 10.49
N ILE A 64 6.96 14.78 11.35
CA ILE A 64 7.83 15.11 12.49
C ILE A 64 9.29 15.30 12.05
N ALA A 65 9.70 14.62 10.97
CA ALA A 65 11.06 14.69 10.43
C ALA A 65 11.36 15.98 9.63
N GLN A 66 10.34 16.80 9.37
CA GLN A 66 10.41 18.08 8.65
C GLN A 66 10.36 19.25 9.63
#